data_AF-A0A559K986-F1
#
_entry.id   AF-A0A559K986-F1
#
_cell.length_a   1.000
_cell.length_b   1.000
_cell.length_c   1.000
_cell.angle_alpha   90.00
_cell.angle_beta   90.00
_cell.angle_gamma   90.00
#
_symmetry.space_group_name_H-M   'P 1'
#
loop_
_entity.id
_entity.type
_entity.pdbx_description
1 polymer ?
#
loop_
_entity_poly.entity_id
_entity_poly.type
_entity_poly.pdbx_seq_one_letter_code
_entity_poly.pdbx_strand_id
1 'polypeptide(L)'
;MYSGSSAFLIPYIVSPRGEVPFVNSPRKQDFFKEDLRFHELIAQASHNHIMFHMLDRISDLLTDSRRRSMKWPGMDEKAASYHFLIAQAISQRNPTQARSLMKLHLEDMLQEFRNGG
;
A
#
# COMPACT_ATOMS: atom_id res chain seq x y z
N MET A 1 -16.25 -40.89 8.03
CA MET A 1 -16.84 -39.93 7.07
C MET A 1 -16.26 -38.56 7.40
N TYR A 2 -15.67 -37.91 6.39
CA TYR A 2 -15.06 -36.58 6.48
C TYR A 2 -16.13 -35.49 6.56
N SER A 3 -15.77 -34.37 7.20
CA SER A 3 -16.17 -32.96 6.92
C SER A 3 -16.43 -32.25 8.25
N GLY A 4 -15.56 -31.40 8.79
CA GLY A 4 -14.69 -30.45 8.12
C GLY A 4 -15.32 -29.07 8.22
N SER A 5 -14.86 -28.26 9.17
CA SER A 5 -14.82 -26.81 9.04
C SER A 5 -13.78 -26.27 10.01
N SER A 6 -12.66 -25.96 9.37
CA SER A 6 -11.41 -25.46 9.90
C SER A 6 -11.61 -24.19 10.73
N ALA A 7 -11.02 -24.17 11.93
CA ALA A 7 -10.74 -22.94 12.64
C ALA A 7 -9.85 -22.06 11.76
N PHE A 8 -10.40 -20.95 11.26
CA PHE A 8 -9.68 -19.90 10.56
C PHE A 8 -8.74 -19.19 11.55
N LEU A 9 -7.55 -19.77 11.74
CA LEU A 9 -6.40 -19.09 12.33
C LEU A 9 -5.62 -18.45 11.17
N ILE A 10 -5.85 -17.15 10.90
CA ILE A 10 -4.91 -16.36 10.09
C ILE A 10 -3.96 -15.64 11.05
N PRO A 11 -2.64 -15.96 11.05
CA PRO A 11 -1.69 -15.34 11.96
C PRO A 11 -1.22 -14.01 11.35
N TYR A 12 -1.94 -12.92 11.60
CA TYR A 12 -1.39 -11.57 11.39
C TYR A 12 -0.65 -11.15 12.67
N ILE A 13 0.59 -11.58 12.80
CA ILE A 13 1.52 -11.03 13.80
C ILE A 13 2.01 -9.69 13.26
N VAL A 14 1.58 -8.62 13.91
CA VAL A 14 2.31 -7.35 13.90
C VAL A 14 3.74 -7.65 14.38
N SER A 15 4.73 -7.48 13.51
CA SER A 15 6.13 -7.53 13.91
C SER A 15 6.37 -6.46 14.98
N PRO A 16 7.08 -6.74 16.10
CA PRO A 16 7.40 -5.75 17.13
C PRO A 16 8.25 -4.58 16.60
N ARG A 17 8.69 -4.62 15.34
CA ARG A 17 9.41 -3.55 14.63
C ARG A 17 8.57 -2.74 13.64
N GLY A 18 7.27 -3.03 13.50
CA GLY A 18 6.42 -2.34 12.52
C GLY A 18 6.62 -2.79 11.07
N GLU A 19 7.33 -3.90 10.84
CA GLU A 19 7.56 -4.44 9.50
C GLU A 19 6.31 -5.17 8.98
N VAL A 20 5.88 -4.81 7.76
CA VAL A 20 4.74 -5.42 7.06
C VAL A 20 5.19 -6.71 6.34
N PRO A 21 4.46 -7.85 6.46
CA PRO A 21 4.83 -9.09 5.80
C PRO A 21 4.80 -8.97 4.27
N PHE A 22 5.84 -9.47 3.59
CA PHE A 22 6.00 -9.40 2.15
C PHE A 22 5.19 -10.49 1.41
N VAL A 23 4.45 -10.11 0.38
CA VAL A 23 3.82 -11.03 -0.59
C VAL A 23 4.73 -11.17 -1.82
N ASN A 24 5.17 -12.38 -2.13
CA ASN A 24 5.91 -12.69 -3.37
C ASN A 24 4.94 -12.69 -4.57
N SER A 25 5.14 -11.81 -5.56
CA SER A 25 4.36 -11.78 -6.80
C SER A 25 5.25 -12.03 -8.03
N PRO A 26 5.11 -13.16 -8.75
CA PRO A 26 6.07 -13.63 -9.76
C PRO A 26 5.89 -13.01 -11.16
N ARG A 27 5.38 -11.77 -11.28
CA ARG A 27 5.29 -11.09 -12.58
C ARG A 27 5.74 -9.66 -12.42
N LYS A 28 6.82 -9.31 -13.10
CA LYS A 28 7.29 -7.94 -13.36
C LYS A 28 6.27 -7.23 -14.28
N GLN A 29 5.01 -7.15 -13.85
CA GLN A 29 4.08 -6.14 -14.32
C GLN A 29 4.65 -4.78 -13.90
N ASP A 30 4.33 -3.75 -14.66
CA ASP A 30 4.90 -2.41 -14.50
C ASP A 30 4.34 -1.74 -13.24
N PHE A 31 4.70 -2.25 -12.04
CA PHE A 31 4.14 -1.95 -10.71
C PHE A 31 3.89 -0.47 -10.47
N PHE A 32 4.71 0.38 -11.10
CA PHE A 32 4.54 1.81 -11.13
C PHE A 32 3.16 2.29 -11.61
N LYS A 33 2.62 1.70 -12.69
CA LYS A 33 1.28 2.02 -13.18
C LYS A 33 0.21 1.55 -12.22
N GLU A 34 0.34 0.35 -11.66
CA GLU A 34 -0.60 -0.16 -10.67
C GLU A 34 -0.58 0.66 -9.37
N ASP A 35 0.59 1.14 -8.95
CA ASP A 35 0.76 2.03 -7.79
C ASP A 35 0.06 3.38 -8.00
N LEU A 36 0.28 4.02 -9.15
CA LEU A 36 -0.43 5.26 -9.51
C LEU A 36 -1.95 5.02 -9.53
N ARG A 37 -2.38 3.96 -10.21
CA ARG A 37 -3.80 3.62 -10.33
C ARG A 37 -4.44 3.33 -8.98
N PHE A 38 -3.73 2.70 -8.06
CA PHE A 38 -4.21 2.42 -6.72
C PHE A 38 -4.57 3.71 -5.97
N HIS A 39 -3.68 4.71 -6.02
CA HIS A 39 -3.89 5.99 -5.35
C HIS A 39 -5.03 6.80 -5.96
N GLU A 40 -5.14 6.81 -7.29
CA GLU A 40 -6.26 7.43 -8.00
C GLU A 40 -7.61 6.84 -7.55
N LEU A 41 -7.70 5.50 -7.47
CA LEU A 41 -8.93 4.81 -7.09
C LEU A 41 -9.35 5.14 -5.65
N ILE A 42 -8.40 5.23 -4.71
CA ILE A 42 -8.69 5.66 -3.34
C ILE A 42 -9.21 7.11 -3.32
N ALA A 43 -8.56 8.01 -4.05
CA ALA A 43 -8.96 9.41 -4.12
C ALA A 43 -10.38 9.56 -4.69
N GLN A 44 -10.69 8.85 -5.78
CA GLN A 44 -12.03 8.84 -6.38
C GLN A 44 -13.07 8.23 -5.43
N ALA A 45 -12.76 7.11 -4.78
CA ALA A 45 -13.66 6.43 -3.85
C ALA A 45 -13.92 7.23 -2.56
N SER A 46 -13.07 8.21 -2.23
CA SER A 46 -13.29 9.09 -1.08
C SER A 46 -14.47 10.06 -1.27
N HIS A 47 -14.91 10.26 -2.52
CA HIS A 47 -15.90 11.27 -2.91
C HIS A 47 -15.56 12.69 -2.40
N ASN A 48 -14.29 12.94 -2.08
CA ASN A 48 -13.79 14.23 -1.64
C ASN A 48 -13.10 14.93 -2.81
N HIS A 49 -13.85 15.79 -3.49
CA HIS A 49 -13.36 16.53 -4.66
C HIS A 49 -12.13 17.41 -4.34
N ILE A 50 -12.03 17.94 -3.11
CA ILE A 50 -10.85 18.73 -2.69
C ILE A 50 -9.61 17.83 -2.67
N MET A 51 -9.72 16.66 -2.04
CA MET A 51 -8.61 15.70 -1.97
C MET A 51 -8.21 15.21 -3.37
N PHE A 52 -9.19 14.89 -4.20
CA PHE A 52 -8.93 14.47 -5.58
C PHE A 52 -8.18 15.55 -6.37
N HIS A 53 -8.66 16.81 -6.34
CA HIS A 53 -7.98 17.90 -7.04
C HIS A 53 -6.59 18.20 -6.46
N MET A 54 -6.41 18.09 -5.14
CA MET A 54 -5.10 18.26 -4.53
C MET A 54 -4.13 17.19 -5.02
N LEU A 55 -4.53 15.91 -5.01
CA LEU A 55 -3.72 14.79 -5.48
C LEU A 55 -3.41 14.90 -6.97
N ASP A 56 -4.38 15.28 -7.79
CA ASP A 56 -4.23 15.50 -9.23
C ASP A 56 -3.14 16.56 -9.51
N ARG A 57 -3.15 17.68 -8.78
CA ARG A 57 -2.16 18.76 -8.95
C ARG A 57 -0.75 18.40 -8.53
N ILE A 58 -0.58 17.54 -7.53
CA ILE A 58 0.74 17.11 -7.06
C ILE A 58 1.19 15.79 -7.68
N SER A 59 0.35 15.18 -8.52
CA SER A 59 0.57 13.84 -9.08
C SER A 59 1.90 13.73 -9.82
N ASP A 60 2.28 14.73 -10.62
CA ASP A 60 3.56 14.75 -11.35
C ASP A 60 4.78 14.68 -10.41
N LEU A 61 4.74 15.41 -9.29
CA LEU A 61 5.81 15.39 -8.28
C LEU A 61 5.86 14.04 -7.56
N LEU A 62 4.71 13.48 -7.21
CA LEU A 62 4.61 12.17 -6.58
C LEU A 62 5.04 11.05 -7.54
N THR A 63 4.76 11.20 -8.83
CA THR A 63 5.14 10.28 -9.90
C THR A 63 6.65 10.17 -10.02
N ASP A 64 7.37 11.30 -9.99
CA ASP A 64 8.84 11.27 -9.99
C ASP A 64 9.41 10.66 -8.71
N SER A 65 8.82 10.95 -7.54
CA SER A 65 9.19 10.32 -6.28
C SER A 65 9.03 8.79 -6.37
N ARG A 66 7.85 8.29 -6.72
CA ARG A 66 7.58 6.85 -6.88
C ARG A 66 8.54 6.17 -7.85
N ARG A 67 8.80 6.81 -9.01
CA ARG A 67 9.74 6.28 -10.02
C ARG A 67 11.16 6.16 -9.48
N ARG A 68 11.58 7.06 -8.59
CA ARG A 68 12.91 6.99 -7.94
C ARG A 68 12.95 5.88 -6.91
N SER A 69 11.96 5.79 -6.01
CA SER A 69 11.96 4.79 -4.95
C SER A 69 11.80 3.37 -5.47
N MET A 70 11.00 3.14 -6.51
CA MET A 70 10.81 1.82 -7.11
C MET A 70 12.04 1.26 -7.84
N LYS A 71 13.11 2.05 -8.00
CA LYS A 71 14.40 1.56 -8.49
C LYS A 71 15.22 0.92 -7.38
N TRP A 72 14.90 1.18 -6.11
CA TRP A 72 15.60 0.60 -4.99
C TRP A 72 15.15 -0.85 -4.76
N PRO A 73 16.08 -1.76 -4.43
CA PRO A 73 15.76 -3.16 -4.22
C PRO A 73 14.66 -3.37 -3.16
N GLY A 74 13.59 -4.10 -3.48
CA GLY A 74 12.55 -4.48 -2.52
C GLY A 74 11.44 -3.45 -2.31
N MET A 75 11.52 -2.27 -2.94
CA MET A 75 10.56 -1.19 -2.70
C MET A 75 9.21 -1.41 -3.37
N ASP A 76 9.18 -2.06 -4.53
CA ASP A 76 7.96 -2.47 -5.20
C ASP A 76 7.21 -3.53 -4.39
N GLU A 77 7.89 -4.55 -3.84
CA GLU A 77 7.24 -5.52 -2.98
C GLU A 77 6.77 -4.91 -1.65
N LYS A 78 7.56 -4.00 -1.06
CA LYS A 78 7.16 -3.27 0.16
C LYS A 78 5.89 -2.46 -0.08
N ALA A 79 5.86 -1.64 -1.14
CA ALA A 79 4.68 -0.84 -1.49
C ALA A 79 3.46 -1.72 -1.82
N ALA A 80 3.64 -2.80 -2.59
CA ALA A 80 2.57 -3.74 -2.90
C ALA A 80 1.94 -4.36 -1.64
N SER A 81 2.77 -4.68 -0.65
CA SER A 81 2.32 -5.25 0.63
C SER A 81 1.48 -4.25 1.43
N TYR A 82 1.87 -2.98 1.48
CA TYR A 82 1.02 -1.91 2.04
C TYR A 82 -0.30 -1.77 1.29
N HIS A 83 -0.28 -1.73 -0.05
CA HIS A 83 -1.49 -1.59 -0.86
C HIS A 83 -2.50 -2.70 -0.60
N PHE A 84 -2.01 -3.94 -0.49
CA PHE A 84 -2.86 -5.08 -0.18
C PHE A 84 -3.59 -4.91 1.17
N LEU A 85 -2.85 -4.53 2.22
CA LEU A 85 -3.44 -4.32 3.55
C LEU A 85 -4.43 -3.14 3.57
N ILE A 86 -4.09 -2.04 2.89
CA ILE A 86 -4.96 -0.87 2.77
C ILE A 86 -6.24 -1.24 2.02
N ALA A 87 -6.13 -1.93 0.89
CA ALA A 87 -7.27 -2.40 0.11
C ALA A 87 -8.18 -3.33 0.94
N GLN A 88 -7.58 -4.23 1.73
CA GLN A 88 -8.32 -5.10 2.63
C GLN A 88 -9.08 -4.28 3.68
N ALA A 89 -8.44 -3.33 4.36
CA ALA A 89 -9.09 -2.48 5.35
C ALA A 89 -10.23 -1.63 4.74
N ILE A 90 -10.05 -1.13 3.51
CA ILE A 90 -11.11 -0.42 2.76
C ILE A 90 -12.27 -1.37 2.45
N SER A 91 -11.98 -2.58 1.94
CA SER A 91 -13.01 -3.57 1.59
C SER A 91 -13.86 -4.01 2.80
N GLN A 92 -13.23 -4.05 3.98
CA GLN A 92 -13.87 -4.35 5.26
C GLN A 92 -14.60 -3.15 5.87
N ARG A 93 -14.61 -1.99 5.19
CA ARG A 93 -15.17 -0.72 5.67
C ARG A 93 -14.59 -0.30 7.03
N ASN A 94 -13.29 -0.51 7.24
CA ASN A 94 -12.57 -0.10 8.44
C ASN A 94 -11.73 1.18 8.18
N PRO A 95 -12.32 2.39 8.29
CA PRO A 95 -11.64 3.63 7.95
C PRO A 95 -10.46 3.93 8.88
N THR A 96 -10.55 3.55 10.16
CA THR A 96 -9.47 3.75 11.14
C THR A 96 -8.24 2.96 10.74
N GLN A 97 -8.41 1.69 10.40
CA GLN A 97 -7.29 0.84 9.98
C GLN A 97 -6.71 1.28 8.63
N ALA A 98 -7.56 1.61 7.65
CA ALA A 98 -7.11 2.11 6.35
C ALA A 98 -6.26 3.39 6.50
N ARG A 99 -6.69 4.32 7.36
CA ARG A 99 -5.95 5.55 7.67
C ARG A 99 -4.60 5.24 8.32
N SER A 100 -4.57 4.37 9.32
CA SER A 100 -3.33 4.01 10.01
C SER A 100 -2.33 3.34 9.07
N LEU A 101 -2.79 2.42 8.22
CA LEU A 101 -1.95 1.72 7.25
C LEU A 101 -1.41 2.66 6.16
N MET A 102 -2.24 3.57 5.64
CA MET A 102 -1.79 4.58 4.67
C MET A 102 -0.76 5.53 5.29
N LYS A 103 -0.95 5.91 6.56
CA LYS A 103 0.04 6.73 7.28
C LYS A 103 1.38 5.99 7.41
N LEU A 104 1.35 4.74 7.86
CA LEU A 104 2.57 3.91 7.99
C LEU A 104 3.27 3.74 6.64
N HIS A 105 2.52 3.48 5.58
CA HIS A 105 3.04 3.42 4.22
C HIS A 105 3.85 4.68 3.86
N LEU A 106 3.25 5.87 4.03
CA LEU A 106 3.91 7.13 3.69
C LEU A 106 5.15 7.42 4.57
N GLU A 107 5.07 7.10 5.87
CA GLU A 107 6.20 7.28 6.80
C GLU A 107 7.37 6.35 6.46
N ASP A 108 7.09 5.10 6.12
CA ASP A 108 8.10 4.11 5.73
C ASP A 108 8.75 4.49 4.39
N MET A 109 7.97 4.87 3.37
CA MET A 109 8.51 5.37 2.10
C MET A 109 9.40 6.61 2.31
N LEU A 110 8.97 7.55 3.15
CA LEU A 110 9.76 8.73 3.48
C LEU A 110 11.07 8.39 4.20
N GLN A 111 11.04 7.38 5.08
CA GLN A 111 12.24 6.94 5.78
C GLN A 111 13.26 6.32 4.81
N GLU A 112 12.81 5.51 3.84
CA GLU A 112 13.69 4.97 2.81
C GLU A 112 14.31 6.07 1.95
N PHE A 113 13.51 7.10 1.61
CA PHE A 113 14.03 8.30 0.93
C PHE A 113 15.13 9.02 1.71
N ARG A 114 15.01 9.09 3.04
CA ARG A 114 16.03 9.71 3.91
C ARG A 114 17.28 8.86 4.03
N ASN A 115 17.14 7.54 3.94
CA ASN A 115 18.25 6.60 4.04
C ASN A 115 19.04 6.45 2.72
N GLY A 116 18.50 6.97 1.61
CA GLY A 116 19.14 6.92 0.29
C GLY A 116 18.72 5.74 -0.58
N GLY A 117 17.74 4.94 -0.12
CA GLY A 117 17.31 3.71 -0.77
C GLY A 117 18.10 2.47 -0.40
#